data_AF-A0AAV7JNQ6-F1
#
_entry.id   AF-A0AAV7JNQ6-F1
#
_cell.length_a   1.000
_cell.length_b   1.000
_cell.length_c   1.000
_cell.angle_alpha   90.00
_cell.angle_beta   90.00
_cell.angle_gamma   90.00
#
_symmetry.space_group_name_H-M   'P 1'
#
loop_
_entity.id
_entity.type
_entity.pdbx_description
1 polymer ?
#
loop_
_entity_poly.entity_id
_entity_poly.type
_entity_poly.pdbx_seq_one_letter_code
_entity_poly.pdbx_strand_id
1 'polypeptide(L)'
;MQNITYFVDRAYHAYFKVKLGDQDKSWAPHKVCKSCVELLRSWSKGKEKHLPFGIPMIWIESKNHFDDCYFCMVNVMGCKKSNKHLLNFPNLESAIRPVPHCSNIPVPIFTEFLELYHDEDDAKSEVNEHDCGYDVDFQEISEERKKAGIFEGPQIRKLLWDNSFKDSMNEEEKRAWQALSNFLGDKKASNYKELVTELVDSYHAPDCNMSIKIHYLRNHLDRFPDTQGDMSEEQGERFHQDIKVME
;
A
#
# COMPACT_ATOMS: atom_id res chain seq x y z
N MET A 1 1.34 4.42 10.02
CA MET A 1 1.20 5.47 9.00
C MET A 1 -0.09 6.22 9.30
N GLN A 2 -0.18 7.50 8.98
CA GLN A 2 -1.36 8.35 9.15
C GLN A 2 -1.55 9.18 7.87
N ASN A 3 -2.76 9.69 7.65
CA ASN A 3 -3.03 10.60 6.53
C ASN A 3 -2.25 11.91 6.72
N ILE A 4 -1.92 12.56 5.61
CA ILE A 4 -1.31 13.88 5.66
C ILE A 4 -2.38 14.87 6.13
N THR A 5 -2.08 15.54 7.24
CA THR A 5 -2.97 16.55 7.82
C THR A 5 -2.50 17.94 7.41
N TYR A 6 -3.38 18.94 7.55
CA TYR A 6 -3.03 20.34 7.36
C TYR A 6 -1.78 20.78 8.16
N PHE A 7 -1.64 20.25 9.38
CA PHE A 7 -0.44 20.50 10.19
C PHE A 7 0.82 19.95 9.51
N VAL A 8 0.77 18.72 9.01
CA VAL A 8 1.91 18.06 8.38
C VAL A 8 2.33 18.80 7.12
N ASP A 9 1.38 19.20 6.28
CA ASP A 9 1.64 19.97 5.06
C ASP A 9 2.38 21.29 5.36
N ARG A 10 1.83 22.11 6.26
CA ARG A 10 2.50 23.37 6.64
C ARG A 10 3.85 23.17 7.31
N ALA A 11 3.97 22.17 8.18
CA ALA A 11 5.24 21.87 8.85
C ALA A 11 6.28 21.37 7.86
N TYR A 12 5.89 20.55 6.89
CA TYR A 12 6.74 20.07 5.81
C TYR A 12 7.27 21.25 4.98
N HIS A 13 6.38 22.14 4.54
CA HIS A 13 6.77 23.35 3.80
C HIS A 13 7.69 24.26 4.62
N ALA A 14 7.38 24.49 5.90
CA ALA A 14 8.22 25.30 6.77
C ALA A 14 9.62 24.68 6.97
N TYR A 15 9.71 23.35 7.05
CA TYR A 15 10.95 22.60 7.27
C TYR A 15 11.82 22.54 6.01
N PHE A 16 11.26 22.07 4.91
CA PHE A 16 11.99 21.79 3.66
C PHE A 16 12.00 22.95 2.68
N LYS A 17 11.18 23.98 2.88
CA LYS A 17 10.97 25.11 1.95
C LYS A 17 10.46 24.66 0.56
N VAL A 18 9.77 23.52 0.52
CA VAL A 18 9.17 22.93 -0.68
C VAL A 18 7.74 22.49 -0.34
N LYS A 19 6.79 22.73 -1.25
CA LYS A 19 5.40 22.30 -1.08
C LYS A 19 5.30 20.77 -1.20
N LEU A 20 4.36 20.17 -0.50
CA LEU A 20 4.06 18.76 -0.69
C LEU A 20 3.26 18.61 -2.00
N GLY A 21 3.95 18.19 -3.06
CA GLY A 21 3.38 18.09 -4.41
C GLY A 21 2.68 16.76 -4.69
N ASP A 22 2.03 16.72 -5.85
CA ASP A 22 1.54 15.52 -6.53
C ASP A 22 0.58 14.66 -5.68
N GLN A 23 -0.13 15.27 -4.72
CA GLN A 23 -1.10 14.57 -3.86
C GLN A 23 -2.36 14.12 -4.61
N ASP A 24 -2.55 14.57 -5.85
CA ASP A 24 -3.55 14.06 -6.81
C ASP A 24 -3.05 12.82 -7.59
N LYS A 25 -1.76 12.48 -7.46
CA LYS A 25 -1.14 11.38 -8.20
C LYS A 25 -1.06 10.13 -7.34
N SER A 26 -1.63 9.03 -7.82
CA SER A 26 -1.62 7.73 -7.13
C SER A 26 -0.23 7.17 -6.80
N TRP A 27 0.82 7.59 -7.51
CA TRP A 27 2.21 7.19 -7.25
C TRP A 27 2.88 7.97 -6.11
N ALA A 28 2.33 9.13 -5.73
CA ALA A 28 2.91 9.94 -4.65
C ALA A 28 2.62 9.33 -3.26
N PRO A 29 3.42 9.63 -2.24
CA PRO A 29 3.09 9.24 -0.88
C PRO A 29 1.93 10.08 -0.33
N HIS A 30 0.81 9.42 0.00
CA HIS A 30 -0.37 10.05 0.61
C HIS A 30 -0.44 9.86 2.14
N LYS A 31 0.56 9.17 2.70
CA LYS A 31 0.61 8.83 4.12
C LYS A 31 1.98 9.13 4.69
N VAL A 32 1.98 9.56 5.94
CA VAL A 32 3.17 9.93 6.71
C VAL A 32 3.36 9.00 7.91
N CYS A 33 4.60 8.80 8.33
CA CYS A 33 4.94 7.96 9.47
C CYS A 33 4.66 8.69 10.80
N LYS A 34 4.18 7.98 11.85
CA LYS A 34 3.84 8.60 13.15
C LYS A 34 5.03 9.36 13.75
N SER A 35 6.22 8.75 13.71
CA SER A 35 7.46 9.38 14.18
C SER A 35 7.83 10.63 13.37
N CYS A 36 7.59 10.65 12.06
CA CYS A 36 7.83 11.81 11.20
C CYS A 36 6.98 13.00 11.67
N VAL A 37 5.69 12.75 11.94
CA VAL A 37 4.75 13.77 12.46
C VAL A 37 5.19 14.27 13.83
N GLU A 38 5.61 13.37 14.72
CA GLU A 38 6.07 13.72 16.06
C GLU A 38 7.37 14.54 16.06
N LEU A 39 8.31 14.22 15.16
CA LEU A 39 9.55 14.96 14.98
C LEU A 39 9.27 16.37 14.43
N LEU A 40 8.42 16.50 13.41
CA LEU A 40 7.99 17.81 12.90
C LEU A 40 7.27 18.64 13.98
N ARG A 41 6.42 18.00 14.80
CA ARG A 41 5.72 18.66 15.92
C ARG A 41 6.65 19.07 17.05
N SER A 42 7.72 18.31 17.30
CA SER A 42 8.71 18.67 18.30
C SER A 42 9.56 19.84 17.82
N TRP A 43 10.01 19.78 16.57
CA TRP A 43 10.76 20.85 15.91
C TRP A 43 9.97 22.16 15.85
N SER A 44 8.69 22.13 15.48
CA SER A 44 7.85 23.34 15.41
C SER A 44 7.57 23.98 16.78
N LYS A 45 7.92 23.30 17.88
CA LYS A 45 7.87 23.82 19.26
C LYS A 45 9.24 24.29 19.75
N GLY A 46 10.24 24.38 18.86
CA GLY A 46 11.61 24.76 19.20
C GLY A 46 12.39 23.72 19.99
N LYS A 47 11.98 22.44 19.97
CA LYS A 47 12.71 21.36 20.64
C LYS A 47 13.85 20.84 19.77
N GLU A 48 14.86 20.24 20.40
CA GLU A 48 16.02 19.66 19.72
C GLU A 48 15.68 18.46 18.81
N LYS A 49 14.54 17.80 19.01
CA LYS A 49 14.13 16.67 18.15
C LYS A 49 13.69 17.16 16.78
N HIS A 50 14.30 16.62 15.72
CA HIS A 50 14.04 16.98 14.34
C HIS A 50 14.12 15.75 13.41
N LEU A 51 13.76 15.91 12.13
CA LEU A 51 13.88 14.82 11.15
C LEU A 51 15.36 14.46 10.93
N PRO A 52 15.71 13.20 10.69
CA PRO A 52 17.12 12.79 10.53
C PRO A 52 17.72 13.22 9.17
N PHE A 53 16.95 13.89 8.31
CA PHE A 53 17.33 14.29 6.96
C PHE A 53 16.84 15.70 6.65
N GLY A 54 17.67 16.46 5.91
CA GLY A 54 17.35 17.82 5.48
C GLY A 54 16.86 17.91 4.04
N ILE A 55 17.06 16.86 3.25
CA ILE A 55 16.38 16.69 1.95
C ILE A 55 15.49 15.46 2.08
N PRO A 56 14.18 15.58 1.83
CA PRO A 56 13.24 14.47 1.96
C PRO A 56 13.46 13.46 0.83
N MET A 57 12.79 12.31 0.91
CA MET A 57 12.70 11.42 -0.23
C MET A 57 11.94 12.12 -1.34
N ILE A 58 12.51 12.15 -2.55
CA ILE A 58 11.88 12.75 -3.72
C ILE A 58 11.31 11.62 -4.55
N TRP A 59 10.01 11.71 -4.83
CA TRP A 59 9.27 10.77 -5.66
C TRP A 59 8.96 11.43 -6.99
N ILE A 60 9.22 10.71 -8.07
CA ILE A 60 8.93 11.12 -9.44
C ILE A 60 8.25 9.93 -10.12
N GLU A 61 7.36 10.20 -11.06
CA GLU A 61 6.70 9.15 -11.84
C GLU A 61 7.74 8.22 -12.51
N SER A 62 7.61 6.92 -12.29
CA SER A 62 8.48 5.90 -12.87
C SER A 62 8.39 5.89 -14.40
N LYS A 63 9.52 5.91 -15.10
CA LYS A 63 9.52 5.78 -16.57
C LYS A 63 9.10 4.39 -17.03
N ASN A 64 9.44 3.35 -16.25
CA ASN A 64 9.10 1.97 -16.53
C ASN A 64 9.24 1.07 -15.28
N HIS A 65 8.76 -0.18 -15.34
CA HIS A 65 8.83 -1.14 -14.24
C HIS A 65 10.04 -2.09 -14.30
N PHE A 66 10.98 -1.87 -15.22
CA PHE A 66 12.15 -2.72 -15.41
C PHE A 66 13.38 -2.20 -14.64
N ASP A 67 13.75 -0.94 -14.83
CA ASP A 67 14.94 -0.33 -14.22
C ASP A 67 14.66 0.96 -13.44
N ASP A 68 13.47 1.56 -13.61
CA ASP A 68 13.10 2.84 -13.00
C ASP A 68 11.77 2.76 -12.24
N CYS A 69 11.58 1.70 -11.47
CA CYS A 69 10.47 1.62 -10.51
C CYS A 69 10.97 1.19 -9.14
N TYR A 70 10.90 2.10 -8.18
CA TYR A 70 11.33 1.86 -6.80
C TYR A 70 10.71 0.60 -6.18
N PHE A 71 9.43 0.35 -6.42
CA PHE A 71 8.75 -0.84 -5.90
C PHE A 71 9.26 -2.14 -6.52
N CYS A 72 9.62 -2.14 -7.81
CA CYS A 72 10.12 -3.30 -8.54
C CYS A 72 11.60 -3.60 -8.24
N MET A 73 12.39 -2.55 -7.98
CA MET A 73 13.84 -2.63 -7.81
C MET A 73 14.27 -3.00 -6.40
N VAL A 74 13.41 -2.83 -5.40
CA VAL A 74 13.70 -3.25 -4.02
C VAL A 74 13.49 -4.75 -3.91
N ASN A 75 14.59 -5.51 -3.79
CA ASN A 75 14.51 -6.94 -3.54
C ASN A 75 14.06 -7.22 -2.11
N VAL A 76 12.78 -7.52 -1.96
CA VAL A 76 12.16 -7.90 -0.67
C VAL A 76 12.14 -9.41 -0.42
N MET A 77 12.64 -10.24 -1.35
CA MET A 77 12.65 -11.69 -1.17
C MET A 77 13.50 -12.10 0.02
N GLY A 78 12.95 -12.95 0.88
CA GLY A 78 13.63 -13.39 2.11
C GLY A 78 13.70 -12.32 3.21
N CYS A 79 13.01 -11.19 3.06
CA CYS A 79 12.93 -10.17 4.10
C CYS A 79 12.07 -10.65 5.29
N LYS A 80 12.68 -10.71 6.45
CA LYS A 80 12.12 -10.97 7.78
C LYS A 80 12.25 -9.70 8.63
N LYS A 81 11.47 -9.61 9.71
CA LYS A 81 11.58 -8.47 10.66
C LYS A 81 13.02 -8.25 11.15
N SER A 82 13.77 -9.34 11.38
CA SER A 82 15.14 -9.29 11.87
C SER A 82 16.16 -8.76 10.86
N ASN A 83 15.96 -8.97 9.55
CA ASN A 83 16.92 -8.58 8.51
C ASN A 83 16.42 -7.41 7.63
N LYS A 84 15.28 -6.79 7.96
CA LYS A 84 14.72 -5.65 7.19
C LYS A 84 15.71 -4.50 7.00
N HIS A 85 16.62 -4.30 7.95
CA HIS A 85 17.66 -3.28 7.87
C HIS A 85 18.73 -3.56 6.79
N LEU A 86 18.82 -4.81 6.30
CA LEU A 86 19.71 -5.21 5.21
C LEU A 86 19.09 -4.97 3.82
N LEU A 87 17.82 -4.54 3.75
CA LEU A 87 17.21 -4.17 2.48
C LEU A 87 17.99 -3.02 1.85
N ASN A 88 18.51 -3.27 0.66
CA ASN A 88 19.14 -2.23 -0.13
C ASN A 88 18.07 -1.46 -0.91
N PHE A 89 17.94 -0.18 -0.59
CA PHE A 89 17.08 0.74 -1.34
C PHE A 89 17.97 1.52 -2.31
N PRO A 90 17.86 1.30 -3.64
CA PRO A 90 18.65 2.02 -4.62
C PRO A 90 18.20 3.48 -4.73
N ASN A 91 19.11 4.36 -5.17
CA ASN A 91 18.71 5.65 -5.72
C ASN A 91 18.30 5.43 -7.17
N LEU A 92 17.10 5.88 -7.54
CA LEU A 92 16.55 5.83 -8.88
C LEU A 92 16.19 7.24 -9.33
N GLU A 93 15.99 7.44 -10.63
CA GLU A 93 15.47 8.72 -11.14
C GLU A 93 14.04 8.96 -10.63
N SER A 94 13.22 7.91 -10.55
CA SER A 94 11.88 7.92 -9.97
C SER A 94 11.82 8.01 -8.44
N ALA A 95 12.92 7.72 -7.74
CA ALA A 95 12.96 7.72 -6.27
C ALA A 95 14.36 8.05 -5.74
N ILE A 96 14.54 9.31 -5.36
CA ILE A 96 15.79 9.80 -4.79
C ILE A 96 15.70 9.72 -3.27
N ARG A 97 16.66 9.06 -2.64
CA ARG A 97 16.66 8.83 -1.19
C ARG A 97 16.84 10.13 -0.40
N PRO A 98 16.31 10.18 0.83
CA PRO A 98 16.56 11.29 1.73
C PRO A 98 18.06 11.52 1.96
N VAL A 99 18.46 12.79 2.03
CA VAL A 99 19.83 13.17 2.36
C VAL A 99 19.90 13.60 3.84
N PRO A 100 20.72 12.92 4.66
CA PRO A 100 20.90 13.29 6.06
C PRO A 100 21.34 14.74 6.25
N HIS A 101 21.01 15.32 7.40
CA HIS A 101 21.56 16.62 7.77
C HIS A 101 23.08 16.57 7.84
N CYS A 102 23.72 17.66 7.41
CA CYS A 102 25.16 17.86 7.50
C CYS A 102 25.45 19.36 7.58
N SER A 103 26.73 19.76 7.60
CA SER A 103 27.10 21.18 7.63
C SER A 103 26.50 21.99 6.48
N ASN A 104 26.34 21.37 5.31
CA ASN A 104 25.78 22.03 4.12
C ASN A 104 24.25 21.96 4.08
N ILE A 105 23.65 21.08 4.88
CA ILE A 105 22.19 20.88 4.98
C ILE A 105 21.84 20.90 6.48
N PRO A 106 21.95 22.06 7.14
CA PRO A 106 21.71 22.15 8.57
C PRO A 106 20.23 21.92 8.89
N VAL A 107 19.93 21.67 10.16
CA VAL A 107 18.55 21.63 10.64
C VAL A 107 17.98 23.04 10.54
N PRO A 108 16.83 23.24 9.88
CA PRO A 108 16.22 24.56 9.77
C PRO A 108 15.77 25.05 11.15
N ILE A 109 15.88 26.35 11.41
CA ILE A 109 15.30 26.96 12.61
C ILE A 109 13.84 27.25 12.31
N PHE A 110 12.93 26.78 13.16
CA PHE A 110 11.52 27.10 13.02
C PHE A 110 11.29 28.59 13.32
N THR A 111 10.69 29.31 12.38
CA THR A 111 10.29 30.71 12.54
C THR A 111 8.77 30.81 12.65
N GLU A 112 8.08 30.41 11.59
CA GLU A 112 6.63 30.44 11.48
C GLU A 112 6.15 29.46 10.39
N PHE A 113 4.86 29.14 10.41
CA PHE A 113 4.22 28.49 9.28
C PHE A 113 3.89 29.55 8.23
N LEU A 114 4.40 29.42 7.00
CA LEU A 114 3.96 30.27 5.91
C LEU A 114 2.48 29.99 5.62
N GLU A 115 1.71 31.06 5.41
CA GLU A 115 0.38 30.97 4.82
C GLU A 115 0.54 30.53 3.36
N LEU A 116 0.14 29.30 3.08
CA LEU A 116 -0.04 28.84 1.72
C LEU A 116 -1.37 29.44 1.26
N TYR A 117 -1.36 30.18 0.14
CA TYR A 117 -2.60 30.49 -0.58
C TYR A 117 -3.23 29.15 -0.97
N HIS A 118 -4.32 28.81 -0.32
CA HIS A 118 -5.17 27.69 -0.70
C HIS A 118 -6.12 28.21 -1.78
N ASP A 119 -6.12 27.57 -2.94
CA ASP A 119 -7.26 27.67 -3.83
C ASP A 119 -8.48 27.15 -3.06
N GLU A 120 -9.58 27.91 -3.11
CA GLU A 120 -10.81 27.70 -2.34
C GLU A 120 -11.56 26.44 -2.80
N ASP A 121 -11.04 25.23 -2.61
CA ASP A 121 -11.80 23.99 -2.81
C ASP A 121 -11.13 22.82 -2.09
N ASP A 122 -11.30 22.73 -0.76
CA ASP A 122 -11.28 21.41 -0.12
C ASP A 122 -12.06 21.41 1.19
N ALA A 123 -13.27 20.86 1.11
CA ALA A 123 -14.19 20.75 2.24
C ALA A 123 -13.70 19.67 3.21
N LYS A 124 -13.62 20.08 4.49
CA LYS A 124 -13.29 19.26 5.66
C LYS A 124 -14.07 17.94 5.69
N SER A 125 -13.38 16.84 6.01
CA SER A 125 -14.00 15.71 6.71
C SER A 125 -13.14 15.30 7.90
N GLU A 126 -13.71 15.48 9.09
CA GLU A 126 -13.24 14.87 10.34
C GLU A 126 -13.75 13.43 10.37
N VAL A 127 -12.85 12.45 10.54
CA VAL A 127 -13.23 11.07 10.83
C VAL A 127 -12.64 10.67 12.17
N ASN A 128 -13.53 10.31 13.10
CA ASN A 128 -13.22 9.75 14.40
C ASN A 128 -12.44 8.44 14.26
N GLU A 129 -11.27 8.36 14.91
CA GLU A 129 -10.54 7.12 15.13
C GLU A 129 -11.34 6.23 16.09
N HIS A 130 -11.91 5.14 15.60
CA HIS A 130 -12.33 4.02 16.43
C HIS A 130 -11.22 2.95 16.39
N ASP A 131 -10.45 2.92 17.47
CA ASP A 131 -9.52 1.85 17.81
C ASP A 131 -10.33 0.64 18.31
N CYS A 132 -10.23 -0.49 17.63
CA CYS A 132 -10.56 -1.77 18.24
C CYS A 132 -9.56 -2.84 17.80
N GLY A 133 -8.59 -3.09 18.68
CA GLY A 133 -7.94 -4.38 18.74
C GLY A 133 -8.91 -5.41 19.30
N TYR A 134 -9.19 -6.45 18.53
CA TYR A 134 -9.75 -7.70 19.03
C TYR A 134 -9.02 -8.87 18.38
N ASP A 135 -8.43 -9.72 19.24
CA ASP A 135 -8.23 -11.13 18.96
C ASP A 135 -9.61 -11.76 18.73
N VAL A 136 -9.78 -12.48 17.62
CA VAL A 136 -11.05 -13.15 17.28
C VAL A 136 -10.78 -14.65 17.13
N ASP A 137 -11.30 -15.38 18.13
CA ASP A 137 -11.67 -16.79 18.07
C ASP A 137 -12.67 -17.04 16.93
N PHE A 138 -12.55 -18.17 16.21
CA PHE A 138 -13.32 -18.41 14.99
C PHE A 138 -14.15 -19.70 15.06
N GLN A 139 -15.46 -19.52 15.21
CA GLN A 139 -16.48 -20.35 14.56
C GLN A 139 -17.58 -19.43 13.97
N GLU A 140 -17.97 -19.73 12.73
CA GLU A 140 -18.85 -18.99 11.80
C GLU A 140 -18.34 -17.62 11.27
N ILE A 141 -18.35 -17.46 9.94
CA ILE A 141 -18.07 -16.18 9.27
C ILE A 141 -19.22 -15.23 9.63
N SER A 142 -18.92 -14.18 10.39
CA SER A 142 -19.93 -13.17 10.75
C SER A 142 -20.52 -12.48 9.50
N GLU A 143 -21.78 -12.08 9.58
CA GLU A 143 -22.46 -11.36 8.48
C GLU A 143 -21.74 -10.05 8.13
N GLU A 144 -21.07 -9.42 9.09
CA GLU A 144 -20.24 -8.24 8.86
C GLU A 144 -19.02 -8.55 7.98
N ARG A 145 -18.35 -9.69 8.17
CA ARG A 145 -17.24 -10.10 7.30
C ARG A 145 -17.70 -10.47 5.89
N LYS A 146 -18.89 -11.08 5.76
CA LYS A 146 -19.51 -11.34 4.46
C LYS A 146 -19.83 -10.04 3.73
N LYS A 147 -20.45 -9.08 4.42
CA LYS A 147 -20.79 -7.77 3.88
C LYS A 147 -19.55 -6.92 3.56
N ALA A 148 -18.48 -7.07 4.32
CA ALA A 148 -17.21 -6.38 4.10
C ALA A 148 -16.32 -7.08 3.03
N GLY A 149 -16.73 -8.24 2.50
CA GLY A 149 -15.96 -8.99 1.51
C GLY A 149 -14.63 -9.56 2.03
N ILE A 150 -14.51 -9.80 3.35
CA ILE A 150 -13.25 -10.20 3.99
C ILE A 150 -13.20 -11.73 4.10
N PHE A 151 -12.58 -12.37 3.10
CA PHE A 151 -12.44 -13.82 3.01
C PHE A 151 -10.98 -14.27 3.07
N GLU A 152 -10.76 -15.46 3.65
CA GLU A 152 -9.46 -16.15 3.66
C GLU A 152 -9.36 -17.17 2.52
N GLY A 153 -8.14 -17.58 2.14
CA GLY A 153 -7.88 -18.44 0.98
C GLY A 153 -8.78 -19.69 0.85
N PRO A 154 -8.99 -20.49 1.92
CA PRO A 154 -9.90 -21.63 1.88
C PRO A 154 -11.38 -21.25 1.69
N GLN A 155 -11.80 -20.10 2.21
CA GLN A 155 -13.17 -19.60 2.06
C GLN A 155 -13.42 -19.15 0.62
N ILE A 156 -12.46 -18.41 0.03
CA ILE A 156 -12.49 -18.02 -1.38
C ILE A 156 -12.60 -19.28 -2.26
N ARG A 157 -11.79 -20.31 -1.99
CA ARG A 157 -11.84 -21.58 -2.73
C ARG A 157 -13.21 -22.28 -2.67
N LYS A 158 -13.90 -22.23 -1.52
CA LYS A 158 -15.28 -22.75 -1.39
C LYS A 158 -16.27 -21.91 -2.19
N LEU A 159 -16.17 -20.59 -2.08
CA LEU A 159 -17.07 -19.64 -2.75
C LEU A 159 -16.96 -19.69 -4.28
N LEU A 160 -15.79 -20.03 -4.84
CA LEU A 160 -15.61 -20.19 -6.30
C LEU A 160 -16.62 -21.18 -6.92
N TRP A 161 -17.04 -22.19 -6.16
CA TRP A 161 -17.98 -23.23 -6.58
C TRP A 161 -19.41 -23.03 -6.06
N ASP A 162 -19.67 -21.96 -5.30
CA ASP A 162 -21.00 -21.69 -4.75
C ASP A 162 -21.86 -20.89 -5.73
N ASN A 163 -22.87 -21.53 -6.31
CA ASN A 163 -23.81 -20.88 -7.23
C ASN A 163 -24.72 -19.87 -6.53
N SER A 164 -25.08 -20.11 -5.27
CA SER A 164 -25.93 -19.18 -4.51
C SER A 164 -25.21 -17.86 -4.24
N PHE A 165 -23.89 -17.92 -4.02
CA PHE A 165 -23.04 -16.76 -3.89
C PHE A 165 -22.92 -15.97 -5.20
N LYS A 166 -22.73 -16.67 -6.34
CA LYS A 166 -22.69 -16.04 -7.68
C LYS A 166 -24.00 -15.31 -8.02
N ASP A 167 -25.13 -15.89 -7.63
CA ASP A 167 -26.45 -15.30 -7.88
C ASP A 167 -26.74 -14.10 -6.97
N SER A 168 -26.05 -14.00 -5.82
CA SER A 168 -26.20 -12.88 -4.88
C SER A 168 -25.54 -11.57 -5.33
N MET A 169 -24.65 -11.65 -6.32
CA MET A 169 -23.86 -10.52 -6.82
C MET A 169 -24.60 -9.69 -7.87
N ASN A 170 -24.27 -8.40 -7.94
CA ASN A 170 -24.66 -7.55 -9.07
C ASN A 170 -23.81 -7.82 -10.32
N GLU A 171 -24.14 -7.21 -11.45
CA GLU A 171 -23.46 -7.49 -12.73
C GLU A 171 -21.97 -7.09 -12.75
N GLU A 172 -21.59 -6.02 -12.05
CA GLU A 172 -20.18 -5.60 -11.93
C GLU A 172 -19.39 -6.57 -11.04
N GLU A 173 -19.97 -6.95 -9.89
CA GLU A 173 -19.41 -7.93 -8.97
C GLU A 173 -19.26 -9.30 -9.64
N LYS A 174 -20.25 -9.75 -10.42
CA LYS A 174 -20.18 -10.99 -11.20
C LYS A 174 -19.05 -10.96 -12.21
N ARG A 175 -18.88 -9.85 -12.93
CA ARG A 175 -17.78 -9.68 -13.88
C ARG A 175 -16.42 -9.77 -13.17
N ALA A 176 -16.26 -9.06 -12.05
CA ALA A 176 -15.03 -9.09 -11.27
C ALA A 176 -14.75 -10.50 -10.68
N TRP A 177 -15.79 -11.17 -10.19
CA TRP A 177 -15.72 -12.53 -9.67
C TRP A 177 -15.35 -13.56 -10.75
N GLN A 178 -15.89 -13.40 -11.96
CA GLN A 178 -15.57 -14.26 -13.10
C GLN A 178 -14.12 -14.06 -13.56
N ALA A 179 -13.64 -12.81 -13.59
CA ALA A 179 -12.23 -12.51 -13.86
C ALA A 179 -11.31 -13.16 -12.80
N LEU A 180 -11.69 -13.09 -11.51
CA LEU A 180 -10.95 -13.74 -10.41
C LEU A 180 -10.95 -15.27 -10.56
N SER A 181 -12.10 -15.85 -10.89
CA SER A 181 -12.21 -17.30 -11.07
C SER A 181 -11.36 -17.80 -12.24
N ASN A 182 -11.31 -17.06 -13.34
CA ASN A 182 -10.46 -17.38 -14.48
C ASN A 182 -8.97 -17.22 -14.13
N PHE A 183 -8.63 -16.22 -13.32
CA PHE A 183 -7.28 -15.98 -12.84
C PHE A 183 -6.77 -17.10 -11.91
N LEU A 184 -7.62 -17.61 -11.01
CA LEU A 184 -7.31 -18.66 -10.02
C LEU A 184 -7.36 -20.09 -10.59
N GLY A 185 -7.52 -20.26 -11.90
CA GLY A 185 -7.56 -21.59 -12.52
C GLY A 185 -6.22 -22.33 -12.42
N ASP A 186 -6.27 -23.66 -12.25
CA ASP A 186 -5.10 -24.53 -12.00
C ASP A 186 -3.94 -24.41 -13.01
N LYS A 187 -4.24 -23.94 -14.23
CA LYS A 187 -3.24 -23.73 -15.29
C LYS A 187 -3.32 -22.30 -15.80
N LYS A 188 -2.14 -21.68 -15.98
CA LYS A 188 -2.00 -20.38 -16.63
C LYS A 188 -2.59 -20.45 -18.05
N ALA A 189 -3.67 -19.73 -18.30
CA ALA A 189 -4.29 -19.68 -19.62
C ALA A 189 -3.38 -18.97 -20.63
N SER A 190 -3.50 -19.28 -21.92
CA SER A 190 -2.69 -18.59 -22.95
C SER A 190 -2.95 -17.08 -23.01
N ASN A 191 -4.13 -16.63 -22.58
CA ASN A 191 -4.57 -15.24 -22.46
C ASN A 191 -4.45 -14.70 -21.01
N TYR A 192 -3.48 -15.20 -20.23
CA TYR A 192 -3.35 -14.83 -18.82
C TYR A 192 -3.13 -13.32 -18.61
N LYS A 193 -2.45 -12.66 -19.55
CA LYS A 193 -2.21 -11.22 -19.49
C LYS A 193 -3.52 -10.45 -19.60
N GLU A 194 -4.38 -10.83 -20.54
CA GLU A 194 -5.70 -10.25 -20.73
C GLU A 194 -6.58 -10.48 -19.49
N LEU A 195 -6.55 -11.68 -18.91
CA LEU A 195 -7.31 -12.00 -17.68
C LEU A 195 -6.87 -11.15 -16.49
N VAL A 196 -5.57 -10.91 -16.32
CA VAL A 196 -5.05 -10.07 -15.23
C VAL A 196 -5.40 -8.60 -15.47
N THR A 197 -5.35 -8.12 -16.71
CA THR A 197 -5.80 -6.77 -17.04
C THR A 197 -7.28 -6.62 -16.74
N GLU A 198 -8.13 -7.54 -17.20
CA GLU A 198 -9.57 -7.55 -16.92
C GLU A 198 -9.84 -7.59 -15.41
N LEU A 199 -9.11 -8.41 -14.66
CA LEU A 199 -9.20 -8.48 -13.21
C LEU A 199 -8.91 -7.11 -12.59
N VAL A 200 -7.73 -6.54 -12.85
CA VAL A 200 -7.35 -5.25 -12.23
C VAL A 200 -8.33 -4.15 -12.60
N ASP A 201 -8.75 -4.09 -13.87
CA ASP A 201 -9.65 -3.05 -14.35
C ASP A 201 -11.07 -3.23 -13.79
N SER A 202 -11.53 -4.46 -13.55
CA SER A 202 -12.83 -4.75 -12.90
C SER A 202 -12.90 -4.29 -11.44
N TYR A 203 -11.76 -4.20 -10.76
CA TYR A 203 -11.65 -3.72 -9.37
C TYR A 203 -11.18 -2.26 -9.28
N HIS A 204 -10.85 -1.61 -10.40
CA HIS A 204 -10.29 -0.28 -10.41
C HIS A 204 -11.40 0.80 -10.32
N ALA A 205 -11.73 1.20 -9.10
CA ALA A 205 -12.44 2.46 -8.88
C ALA A 205 -11.46 3.65 -8.96
N PRO A 206 -11.91 4.84 -9.43
CA PRO A 206 -11.05 6.03 -9.58
C PRO A 206 -10.27 6.41 -8.31
N ASP A 207 -10.82 6.08 -7.13
CA ASP A 207 -10.24 6.45 -5.83
C ASP A 207 -9.58 5.26 -5.09
N CYS A 208 -9.36 4.12 -5.76
CA CYS A 208 -8.77 2.94 -5.14
C CYS A 208 -7.25 2.86 -5.32
N ASN A 209 -6.52 2.83 -4.20
CA ASN A 209 -5.07 2.61 -4.20
C ASN A 209 -4.73 1.16 -4.59
N MET A 210 -3.91 0.98 -5.62
CA MET A 210 -3.43 -0.33 -6.03
C MET A 210 -2.45 -0.90 -5.00
N SER A 211 -2.74 -2.08 -4.44
CA SER A 211 -1.83 -2.74 -3.51
C SER A 211 -0.53 -3.17 -4.21
N ILE A 212 0.57 -3.28 -3.47
CA ILE A 212 1.86 -3.75 -4.01
C ILE A 212 1.75 -5.13 -4.66
N LYS A 213 0.86 -5.99 -4.16
CA LYS A 213 0.61 -7.33 -4.74
C LYS A 213 -0.01 -7.20 -6.13
N ILE A 214 -1.00 -6.33 -6.29
CA ILE A 214 -1.65 -6.10 -7.59
C ILE A 214 -0.70 -5.38 -8.56
N HIS A 215 0.10 -4.42 -8.08
CA HIS A 215 1.14 -3.77 -8.87
C HIS A 215 2.16 -4.77 -9.41
N TYR A 216 2.66 -5.68 -8.56
CA TYR A 216 3.60 -6.71 -8.97
C TYR A 216 2.94 -7.71 -9.92
N LEU A 217 1.69 -8.11 -9.64
CA LEU A 217 0.94 -9.01 -10.51
C LEU A 217 0.78 -8.41 -11.91
N ARG A 218 0.37 -7.14 -12.05
CA ARG A 218 0.14 -6.48 -13.34
C ARG A 218 1.43 -6.29 -14.15
N ASN A 219 2.54 -5.94 -13.48
CA ASN A 219 3.78 -5.54 -14.16
C ASN A 219 4.82 -6.66 -14.30
N HIS A 220 4.69 -7.77 -13.58
CA HIS A 220 5.67 -8.86 -13.57
C HIS A 220 5.06 -10.25 -13.81
N LEU A 221 4.03 -10.35 -14.65
CA LEU A 221 3.41 -11.63 -15.03
C LEU A 221 4.39 -12.63 -15.67
N ASP A 222 5.45 -12.13 -16.29
CA ASP A 222 6.54 -12.89 -16.88
C ASP A 222 7.36 -13.65 -15.82
N ARG A 223 7.37 -13.19 -14.57
CA ARG A 223 8.11 -13.82 -13.46
C ARG A 223 7.34 -14.96 -12.79
N PHE A 224 6.05 -15.16 -13.13
CA PHE A 224 5.24 -16.25 -12.58
C PHE A 224 5.37 -17.50 -13.45
N PRO A 225 5.68 -18.68 -12.86
CA PRO A 225 5.75 -19.93 -13.59
C PRO A 225 4.39 -20.30 -14.19
N ASP A 226 4.40 -21.14 -15.21
CA ASP A 226 3.18 -21.55 -15.91
C ASP A 226 2.27 -22.47 -15.06
N THR A 227 2.83 -23.05 -14.00
CA THR A 227 2.15 -23.88 -13.00
C THR A 227 1.96 -23.10 -11.70
N GLN A 228 0.70 -22.73 -11.37
CA GLN A 228 0.37 -21.95 -10.17
C GLN A 228 0.69 -22.68 -8.85
N GLY A 229 0.70 -24.02 -8.86
CA GLY A 229 0.99 -24.82 -7.66
C GLY A 229 2.41 -24.67 -7.12
N ASP A 230 3.39 -24.31 -7.96
CA ASP A 230 4.81 -24.28 -7.58
C ASP A 230 5.20 -23.04 -6.74
N MET A 231 4.34 -22.01 -6.73
CA MET A 231 4.56 -20.75 -5.99
C MET A 231 3.57 -20.56 -4.84
N SER A 232 2.66 -21.52 -4.63
CA SER A 232 1.65 -21.44 -3.58
C SER A 232 2.25 -21.77 -2.21
N GLU A 233 2.17 -20.83 -1.25
CA GLU A 233 2.52 -21.08 0.18
C GLU A 233 1.44 -21.91 0.91
N GLU A 234 0.76 -22.83 0.22
CA GLU A 234 -0.36 -23.61 0.77
C GLU A 234 0.04 -24.40 2.04
N GLN A 235 1.29 -24.84 2.13
CA GLN A 235 1.80 -25.51 3.34
C GLN A 235 1.90 -24.57 4.54
N GLY A 236 2.27 -23.30 4.34
CA GLY A 236 2.31 -22.29 5.40
C GLY A 236 0.90 -21.88 5.82
N GLU A 237 -0.02 -21.73 4.87
CA GLU A 237 -1.44 -21.48 5.17
C GLU A 237 -2.09 -22.65 5.94
N ARG A 238 -1.80 -23.90 5.55
CA ARG A 238 -2.26 -25.10 6.25
C ARG A 238 -1.67 -25.22 7.66
N PHE A 239 -0.38 -24.94 7.83
CA PHE A 239 0.25 -24.98 9.15
C PHE A 239 -0.41 -24.01 10.14
N HIS A 240 -0.73 -22.79 9.69
CA HIS A 240 -1.48 -21.84 10.51
C HIS A 240 -2.92 -22.29 10.80
N GLN A 241 -3.56 -23.05 9.90
CA GLN A 241 -4.88 -23.63 10.13
C GLN A 241 -4.83 -24.80 11.11
N ASP A 242 -3.84 -25.69 10.96
CA ASP A 242 -3.66 -26.86 11.82
C ASP A 242 -3.34 -26.43 13.26
N ILE A 243 -2.51 -25.40 13.46
CA ILE A 243 -2.28 -24.81 14.79
C ILE A 243 -3.58 -24.27 15.40
N LYS A 244 -4.39 -23.55 14.63
CA LYS A 244 -5.67 -22.97 15.10
C LYS A 244 -6.71 -24.01 15.50
N VAL A 245 -6.61 -25.25 15.01
CA VAL A 245 -7.50 -26.37 15.37
C VAL A 245 -6.99 -27.12 16.61
N MET A 246 -5.71 -26.96 16.94
CA MET A 246 -5.07 -27.59 18.09
C MET A 246 -5.08 -26.74 19.38
N GLU A 247 -5.37 -25.45 19.27
CA GLU A 247 -5.73 -24.56 20.41
C GLU A 247 -7.22 -24.65 20.72
#